data_AF-A0AAD5NFU4-F1
#
_entry.id   AF-A0AAD5NFU4-F1
#
_cell.length_a   1.000
_cell.length_b   1.000
_cell.length_c   1.000
_cell.angle_alpha   90.00
_cell.angle_beta   90.00
_cell.angle_gamma   90.00
#
_symmetry.space_group_name_H-M   'P 1'
#
loop_
_entity.id
_entity.type
_entity.pdbx_description
1 polymer ?
#
loop_
_entity_poly.entity_id
_entity_poly.type
_entity_poly.pdbx_seq_one_letter_code
_entity_poly.pdbx_strand_id
1 'polypeptide(L)'
;MGCVSKAAHEGGSQILGIIPKALATCDIIGDTVGEVKIVSTMHERKAEMLNHVDAFIVLPSGLGTLEEFFEVTSWAQLKIHQKPISLLNVNGFDDGLLSFLDYSVEKSIISPLA
;
A
#
# COMPACT_ATOMS: atom_id res chain seq x y z
N MET A 1 7.38 -4.74 -6.97
CA MET A 1 6.99 -5.64 -5.85
C MET A 1 8.06 -6.68 -5.52
N GLY A 2 8.58 -7.46 -6.47
CA GLY A 2 9.58 -8.51 -6.17
C GLY A 2 10.85 -8.04 -5.45
N CYS A 3 11.40 -6.87 -5.81
CA CYS A 3 12.65 -6.36 -5.20
C CYS A 3 12.56 -6.14 -3.69
N VAL A 4 11.49 -5.49 -3.21
CA VAL A 4 11.32 -5.22 -1.77
C VAL A 4 11.10 -6.51 -0.98
N SER A 5 10.31 -7.44 -1.54
CA SER A 5 10.07 -8.75 -0.95
C SER A 5 11.36 -9.57 -0.81
N LYS A 6 12.15 -9.63 -1.88
CA LYS A 6 13.44 -10.33 -1.91
C LYS A 6 14.45 -9.70 -0.93
N ALA A 7 14.62 -8.39 -0.95
CA ALA A 7 15.56 -7.70 -0.06
C ALA A 7 15.21 -7.90 1.42
N ALA A 8 13.93 -7.84 1.78
CA ALA A 8 13.48 -8.10 3.14
C ALA A 8 13.72 -9.58 3.55
N HIS A 9 13.45 -10.52 2.65
CA HIS A 9 13.71 -11.94 2.89
C HIS A 9 15.21 -12.25 3.07
N GLU A 10 16.06 -11.70 2.20
CA GLU A 10 17.53 -11.82 2.28
C GLU A 10 18.08 -11.19 3.57
N GLY A 11 17.40 -10.15 4.08
CA GLY A 11 17.64 -9.57 5.40
C GLY A 11 17.15 -10.41 6.58
N GLY A 12 16.61 -11.61 6.34
CA GLY A 12 16.10 -12.51 7.38
C GLY A 12 14.67 -12.23 7.85
N SER A 13 13.94 -11.34 7.17
CA SER A 13 12.54 -11.04 7.52
C SER A 13 11.58 -12.08 6.96
N GLN A 14 10.47 -12.30 7.68
CA GLN A 14 9.34 -13.07 7.19
C GLN A 14 8.53 -12.25 6.19
N ILE A 15 8.06 -12.90 5.13
CA ILE A 15 7.30 -12.25 4.06
C ILE A 15 5.93 -12.92 3.95
N LEU A 16 4.89 -12.09 3.94
CA LEU A 16 3.53 -12.48 3.60
C LEU A 16 3.07 -11.69 2.38
N GLY A 17 2.88 -12.38 1.25
CA GLY A 17 2.23 -11.84 0.06
C GLY A 17 0.74 -12.11 0.09
N ILE A 18 -0.10 -11.11 -0.21
CA ILE A 18 -1.56 -11.27 -0.31
C ILE A 18 -1.98 -10.94 -1.73
N ILE A 19 -2.59 -11.90 -2.44
CA ILE A 19 -2.92 -11.78 -3.86
C ILE A 19 -4.34 -12.29 -4.13
N PRO A 20 -5.16 -11.58 -4.92
CA PRO A 20 -6.46 -12.08 -5.32
C PRO A 20 -6.31 -13.18 -6.37
N LYS A 21 -7.24 -14.14 -6.36
CA LYS A 21 -7.27 -15.28 -7.28
C LYS A 21 -7.22 -14.86 -8.76
N ALA A 22 -7.83 -13.73 -9.11
CA ALA A 22 -7.82 -13.19 -10.47
C ALA A 22 -6.44 -12.75 -10.97
N LEU A 23 -5.51 -12.41 -10.06
CA LEU A 23 -4.13 -12.02 -10.38
C LEU A 23 -3.13 -13.13 -10.06
N ALA A 24 -3.58 -14.25 -9.49
CA ALA A 24 -2.75 -15.39 -9.12
C ALA A 24 -2.42 -16.30 -10.32
N THR A 25 -2.00 -15.71 -11.43
CA THR A 25 -1.48 -16.43 -12.60
C THR A 25 0.04 -16.48 -12.55
N CYS A 26 0.66 -17.55 -13.09
CA CYS A 26 2.10 -17.79 -13.00
C CYS A 26 2.95 -16.62 -13.51
N ASP A 27 2.48 -15.88 -14.52
CA ASP A 27 3.23 -14.77 -15.12
C ASP A 27 3.31 -13.52 -14.22
N ILE A 28 2.35 -13.34 -13.30
CA ILE A 28 2.27 -12.17 -12.41
C ILE A 28 2.98 -12.41 -11.08
N ILE A 29 2.95 -13.66 -10.61
CA ILE A 29 3.48 -14.05 -9.30
C ILE A 29 5.02 -14.00 -9.30
N GLY A 30 5.67 -14.38 -10.42
CA GLY A 30 7.13 -14.50 -10.49
C GLY A 30 7.69 -15.45 -9.43
N ASP A 31 8.99 -15.34 -9.14
CA ASP A 31 9.59 -16.04 -8.00
C ASP A 31 9.15 -15.39 -6.69
N THR A 32 8.26 -16.05 -5.96
CA THR A 32 7.83 -15.61 -4.63
C THR A 32 8.78 -16.07 -3.54
N VAL A 33 9.02 -15.19 -2.58
CA VAL A 33 9.70 -15.51 -1.33
C VAL A 33 8.70 -15.38 -0.17
N GLY A 34 8.77 -16.33 0.77
CA GLY A 34 7.85 -16.41 1.92
C GLY A 34 6.48 -17.00 1.62
N GLU A 35 5.52 -16.67 2.48
CA GLU A 35 4.15 -17.19 2.42
C GLU A 35 3.28 -16.37 1.47
N VAL A 36 2.35 -17.03 0.78
CA VAL A 36 1.39 -16.37 -0.12
C VAL A 36 -0.03 -16.75 0.29
N LYS A 37 -0.83 -15.75 0.68
CA LYS A 37 -2.26 -15.87 0.95
C LYS A 37 -3.05 -15.46 -0.30
N ILE A 38 -3.73 -16.44 -0.89
CA ILE A 38 -4.64 -16.21 -2.02
C ILE A 38 -6.04 -15.90 -1.48
N VAL A 39 -6.63 -14.80 -1.94
CA VAL A 39 -7.97 -14.34 -1.55
C VAL A 39 -8.91 -14.27 -2.74
N SER A 40 -10.21 -14.12 -2.50
CA SER A 40 -11.21 -14.21 -3.57
C SER A 40 -11.31 -12.93 -4.39
N THR A 41 -11.11 -11.75 -3.77
CA THR A 41 -11.35 -10.44 -4.41
C THR A 41 -10.27 -9.40 -4.07
N MET A 42 -10.22 -8.31 -4.85
CA MET A 42 -9.37 -7.15 -4.55
C MET A 42 -9.73 -6.47 -3.22
N HIS A 43 -11.02 -6.39 -2.88
CA HIS A 43 -11.46 -5.81 -1.61
C HIS A 43 -10.98 -6.65 -0.42
N GLU A 44 -11.12 -7.97 -0.53
CA GLU A 44 -10.62 -8.90 0.48
C GLU A 44 -9.11 -8.81 0.62
N ARG A 45 -8.37 -8.66 -0.49
CA ARG A 45 -6.92 -8.45 -0.49
C ARG A 45 -6.53 -7.23 0.35
N LYS A 46 -7.17 -6.08 0.12
CA LYS A 46 -6.87 -4.83 0.85
C LYS A 46 -7.29 -4.91 2.32
N ALA A 47 -8.43 -5.53 2.63
CA ALA A 47 -8.85 -5.77 4.00
C ALA A 47 -7.88 -6.69 4.76
N GLU A 48 -7.41 -7.76 4.11
CA GLU A 48 -6.43 -8.67 4.69
C GLU A 48 -5.07 -8.01 4.88
N MET A 49 -4.62 -7.16 3.95
CA MET A 49 -3.44 -6.32 4.13
C MET A 49 -3.59 -5.43 5.37
N LEU A 50 -4.72 -4.73 5.51
CA LEU A 50 -4.97 -3.89 6.68
C LEU A 50 -4.93 -4.70 7.98
N ASN A 51 -5.43 -5.93 8.01
CA ASN A 51 -5.45 -6.77 9.23
C ASN A 51 -4.05 -7.26 9.65
N HIS A 52 -3.12 -7.43 8.72
CA HIS A 52 -1.82 -8.05 8.96
C HIS A 52 -0.65 -7.07 9.15
N VAL A 53 -0.88 -5.76 9.04
CA VAL A 53 0.18 -4.75 9.16
C VAL A 53 -0.04 -3.84 10.36
N ASP A 54 1.02 -3.32 10.94
CA ASP A 54 0.95 -2.25 11.94
C ASP A 54 1.15 -0.86 11.33
N ALA A 55 1.71 -0.79 10.12
CA ALA A 55 2.03 0.44 9.40
C ALA A 55 2.01 0.22 7.89
N PHE A 56 1.83 1.31 7.13
CA PHE A 56 1.91 1.33 5.69
C PHE A 56 3.09 2.15 5.22
N ILE A 57 3.85 1.62 4.25
CA ILE A 57 4.88 2.36 3.52
C ILE A 57 4.49 2.35 2.04
N VAL A 58 4.29 3.54 1.48
CA VAL A 58 3.96 3.73 0.08
C VAL A 58 5.24 4.07 -0.68
N LEU A 59 5.53 3.27 -1.70
CA LEU A 59 6.69 3.44 -2.57
C LEU A 59 6.29 4.09 -3.89
N PRO A 60 7.20 4.83 -4.56
CA PRO A 60 6.98 5.40 -5.89
C PRO A 60 6.52 4.34 -6.89
N SER A 61 5.33 4.53 -7.47
CA SER A 61 4.68 3.51 -8.30
C SER A 61 3.52 4.10 -9.12
N GLY A 62 2.81 3.24 -9.85
CA GLY A 62 1.68 3.61 -10.71
C GLY A 62 0.33 3.68 -9.99
N LEU A 63 -0.74 3.75 -10.79
CA LEU A 63 -2.12 3.96 -10.34
C LEU A 63 -2.61 2.98 -9.28
N GLY A 64 -2.23 1.70 -9.36
CA GLY A 64 -2.65 0.71 -8.36
C GLY A 64 -2.17 1.05 -6.94
N THR A 65 -0.95 1.60 -6.82
CA THR A 65 -0.40 2.04 -5.54
C THR A 65 -1.07 3.33 -5.05
N LEU A 66 -1.40 4.24 -5.96
CA LEU A 66 -2.16 5.45 -5.60
C LEU A 66 -3.57 5.09 -5.10
N GLU A 67 -4.24 4.14 -5.75
CA GLU A 67 -5.54 3.63 -5.32
C GLU A 67 -5.49 3.04 -3.90
N GLU A 68 -4.52 2.17 -3.63
CA GLU A 68 -4.30 1.59 -2.31
C GLU A 68 -3.98 2.68 -1.26
N PHE A 69 -3.13 3.65 -1.60
CA PHE A 69 -2.77 4.78 -0.73
C PHE A 69 -3.99 5.64 -0.35
N PHE A 70 -4.78 6.07 -1.34
CA PHE A 70 -5.95 6.90 -1.07
C PHE A 70 -7.01 6.14 -0.27
N GLU A 71 -7.17 4.84 -0.48
CA GLU A 71 -8.11 4.02 0.30
C GLU A 71 -7.72 3.96 1.78
N VAL A 72 -6.48 3.56 2.10
CA VAL A 72 -6.04 3.47 3.51
C VAL A 72 -6.01 4.84 4.19
N THR A 73 -5.68 5.90 3.45
CA THR A 73 -5.73 7.27 3.98
C THR A 73 -7.16 7.71 4.28
N SER A 74 -8.11 7.38 3.40
CA SER A 74 -9.53 7.67 3.61
C SER A 74 -10.08 6.89 4.80
N TRP A 75 -9.69 5.62 4.96
CA TRP A 75 -10.09 4.82 6.12
C TRP A 75 -9.52 5.35 7.44
N ALA A 76 -8.29 5.87 7.44
CA ALA A 76 -7.73 6.56 8.58
C ALA A 76 -8.56 7.82 8.93
N GLN A 77 -8.93 8.64 7.94
CA GLN A 77 -9.80 9.82 8.17
C GLN A 77 -11.18 9.44 8.73
N LEU A 78 -11.75 8.33 8.27
CA LEU A 78 -13.00 7.76 8.79
C LEU A 78 -12.84 7.05 10.14
N LYS A 79 -11.63 7.02 10.71
CA LYS A 79 -11.29 6.36 11.98
C LYS A 79 -11.55 4.84 11.99
N ILE A 80 -11.50 4.21 10.82
CA ILE A 80 -11.60 2.74 10.68
C ILE A 80 -10.32 2.09 11.20
N HIS A 81 -9.17 2.75 11.08
CA HIS A 81 -7.91 2.38 11.74
C HIS A 81 -7.12 3.61 12.16
N GLN A 82 -6.08 3.40 12.97
CA GLN A 82 -5.13 4.44 13.40
C GLN A 82 -3.68 4.10 13.05
N LYS A 83 -3.48 3.10 12.18
CA LYS A 83 -2.16 2.65 11.72
C LYS A 83 -1.44 3.75 10.94
N PRO A 84 -0.17 4.05 11.23
CA PRO A 84 0.59 5.07 10.52
C PRO A 84 0.76 4.74 9.04
N ILE A 85 0.73 5.78 8.21
CA ILE A 85 0.93 5.71 6.75
C ILE A 85 2.10 6.63 6.42
N SER A 86 3.12 6.11 5.75
CA SER A 86 4.31 6.87 5.33
C SER A 86 4.48 6.79 3.82
N LEU A 87 4.72 7.94 3.19
CA LEU A 87 5.06 8.05 1.78
C LEU A 87 6.58 8.18 1.64
N LEU A 88 7.23 7.17 1.07
CA LEU A 88 8.66 7.20 0.83
C LEU A 88 8.96 7.91 -0.50
N ASN A 89 9.01 9.23 -0.45
CA ASN A 89 9.24 10.07 -1.63
C ASN A 89 10.71 10.02 -2.10
N VAL A 90 11.03 9.10 -3.01
CA VAL A 90 12.38 8.95 -3.57
C VAL A 90 12.61 9.94 -4.71
N ASN A 91 13.65 10.75 -4.61
CA ASN A 91 14.06 11.73 -5.63
C ASN A 91 12.94 12.71 -6.05
N GLY A 92 11.99 13.00 -5.16
CA GLY A 92 10.88 13.92 -5.44
C GLY A 92 9.81 13.35 -6.36
N PHE A 93 9.73 12.03 -6.53
CA PHE A 93 8.72 11.40 -7.39
C PHE A 93 7.28 11.81 -7.02
N ASP A 94 6.98 11.90 -5.72
CA ASP A 94 5.65 12.21 -5.21
C ASP A 94 5.43 13.71 -4.91
N ASP A 95 6.35 14.60 -5.31
CA ASP A 95 6.24 16.04 -5.04
C ASP A 95 4.93 16.64 -5.61
N GLY A 96 4.53 16.18 -6.80
CA GLY A 96 3.28 16.59 -7.44
C GLY A 96 2.04 16.09 -6.67
N LEU A 97 2.09 14.87 -6.13
CA LEU A 97 1.01 14.32 -5.30
C LEU A 97 0.89 15.09 -3.99
N LEU A 98 2.01 15.34 -3.31
CA LEU A 98 2.05 16.13 -2.07
C LEU A 98 1.50 17.54 -2.31
N SER A 99 1.93 18.20 -3.38
CA SER A 99 1.40 19.52 -3.77
C SER A 99 -0.12 19.51 -4.01
N PHE A 100 -0.65 18.44 -4.61
CA PHE A 100 -2.09 18.28 -4.81
C PHE A 100 -2.84 18.07 -3.49
N LEU A 101 -2.28 17.29 -2.56
CA LEU A 101 -2.86 17.09 -1.23
C LEU A 101 -2.88 18.39 -0.43
N ASP A 102 -1.77 19.14 -0.42
CA ASP A 102 -1.67 20.45 0.23
C ASP A 102 -2.70 21.43 -0.33
N TYR A 103 -2.82 21.50 -1.66
CA TYR A 103 -3.85 22.31 -2.32
C TYR A 103 -5.26 21.89 -1.92
N SER A 104 -5.52 20.59 -1.81
CA SER A 104 -6.83 20.05 -1.43
C SER A 104 -7.18 20.38 0.04
N VAL A 105 -6.18 20.41 0.92
CA VAL A 105 -6.32 20.89 2.30
C VAL A 105 -6.57 22.40 2.33
N GLU A 106 -5.83 23.18 1.55
CA GLU A 106 -6.02 24.64 1.42
C GLU A 106 -7.45 24.97 0.96
N LYS A 107 -8.00 24.19 0.03
CA LYS A 107 -9.39 24.33 -0.44
C LYS A 107 -10.43 23.71 0.49
N SER A 108 -10.04 23.20 1.66
CA SER A 108 -10.92 22.56 2.64
C SER A 108 -11.71 21.38 2.09
N ILE A 109 -11.20 20.74 1.02
CA ILE A 109 -11.76 19.51 0.46
C ILE A 109 -11.32 18.31 1.30
N ILE A 110 -10.08 18.35 1.79
CA ILE A 110 -9.49 17.34 2.66
C ILE A 110 -9.23 18.00 4.03
N SER A 111 -9.67 17.33 5.10
CA SER A 111 -9.30 17.74 6.46
C SER A 111 -7.95 17.14 6.84
N PRO A 112 -7.08 17.88 7.54
CA PRO A 112 -5.89 17.30 8.15
C PRO A 112 -6.26 16.10 9.02
N LEU A 113 -5.47 15.03 8.95
CA LEU A 113 -5.58 13.91 9.88
C LEU A 113 -5.26 14.45 11.29
N ALA A 114 -6.18 14.24 12.23
CA ALA A 114 -6.07 14.66 13.63
C ALA A 114 -5.18 13.72 14.44
#